data_AF-A0A7S2FYS5-F1
#
_entry.id   AF-A0A7S2FYS5-F1
#
_cell.length_a   1.000
_cell.length_b   1.000
_cell.length_c   1.000
_cell.angle_alpha   90.00
_cell.angle_beta   90.00
_cell.angle_gamma   90.00
#
_symmetry.space_group_name_H-M   'P 1'
#
loop_
_entity.id
_entity.type
_entity.pdbx_description
1 polymer ?
#
loop_
_entity_poly.entity_id
_entity_poly.type
_entity_poly.pdbx_seq_one_letter_code
_entity_poly.pdbx_strand_id
1 'polypeptide(L)'
;TSAVYAVDVHFADALRGKFNSGEYLIISHRWMAPSEPDYDGRQMDAIRNYLRAHREVRYVWYDFWCMPQGKDRSLEDLVYFKVRLTYINVLYATMRTLILLDKSYQSRFWTQYEAWLSLQLVTPEGLRSASKVERRCELALIYGTNEKMGEALFATWAEKTLEEAQEILSQPDVEVTSQNDKKKQLKRLVEFK
;
A
#
# COMPACT_ATOMS: atom_id res chain seq x y z
N THR A 1 26.35 -1.14 -10.32
CA THR A 1 26.16 -1.40 -8.87
C THR A 1 24.90 -0.70 -8.42
N SER A 2 23.81 -1.43 -8.17
CA SER A 2 22.60 -0.84 -7.59
C SER A 2 22.87 -0.54 -6.12
N ALA A 3 23.05 0.74 -5.77
CA ALA A 3 23.10 1.15 -4.38
C ALA A 3 21.71 0.96 -3.76
N VAL A 4 21.62 0.19 -2.68
CA VAL A 4 20.42 0.18 -1.84
C VAL A 4 20.45 1.47 -1.04
N TYR A 5 19.46 2.34 -1.27
CA TYR A 5 19.32 3.58 -0.52
C TYR A 5 18.39 3.34 0.67
N ALA A 6 18.84 3.74 1.86
CA ALA A 6 17.98 3.85 3.02
C ALA A 6 17.40 5.27 3.08
N VAL A 7 16.08 5.38 3.16
CA VAL A 7 15.38 6.65 3.38
C VAL A 7 14.60 6.54 4.67
N ASP A 8 14.87 7.45 5.61
CA ASP A 8 14.11 7.54 6.85
C ASP A 8 12.81 8.31 6.65
N VAL A 9 11.70 7.64 6.93
CA VAL A 9 10.35 8.21 6.89
C VAL A 9 9.91 8.53 8.30
N HIS A 10 10.04 9.80 8.69
CA HIS A 10 9.50 10.27 9.97
C HIS A 10 8.00 10.55 9.82
N PHE A 11 7.21 10.10 10.80
CA PHE A 11 5.75 10.28 10.81
C PHE A 11 5.33 11.74 10.63
N ALA A 12 5.90 12.66 11.41
CA ALA A 12 5.59 14.09 11.32
C ALA A 12 5.91 14.70 9.96
N ASP A 13 6.97 14.23 9.30
CA ASP A 13 7.34 14.69 7.96
C ASP A 13 6.38 14.15 6.90
N ALA A 14 5.94 12.90 7.04
CA ALA A 14 4.94 12.30 6.19
C ALA A 14 3.59 13.03 6.27
N LEU A 15 3.17 13.40 7.48
CA LEU A 15 1.95 14.20 7.70
C LEU A 15 2.04 15.61 7.10
N ARG A 16 3.23 16.19 7.04
CA ARG A 16 3.47 17.49 6.37
C ARG A 16 3.57 17.39 4.85
N GLY A 17 3.39 16.20 4.28
CA GLY A 17 3.42 15.97 2.83
C GLY A 17 4.82 15.92 2.24
N LYS A 18 5.89 15.76 3.04
CA LYS A 18 7.28 15.70 2.54
C LYS A 18 7.49 14.63 1.48
N PHE A 19 6.75 13.52 1.58
CA PHE A 19 6.84 12.38 0.66
C PHE A 19 5.76 12.40 -0.44
N ASN A 20 5.04 13.51 -0.61
CA ASN A 20 4.07 13.73 -1.68
C ASN A 20 4.65 14.57 -2.84
N SER A 21 5.97 14.63 -2.99
CA SER A 21 6.65 15.39 -4.05
C SER A 21 6.58 14.75 -5.44
N GLY A 22 6.06 13.53 -5.55
CA GLY A 22 6.13 12.69 -6.76
C GLY A 22 7.41 11.86 -6.86
N GLU A 23 8.46 12.17 -6.09
CA GLU A 23 9.72 11.41 -6.10
C GLU A 23 9.62 10.03 -5.42
N TYR A 24 8.63 9.85 -4.56
CA TYR A 24 8.41 8.64 -3.76
C TYR A 24 7.18 7.89 -4.27
N LEU A 25 7.37 6.61 -4.59
CA LEU A 25 6.32 5.71 -5.03
C LEU A 25 6.24 4.52 -4.08
N ILE A 26 5.04 4.19 -3.61
CA ILE A 26 4.77 2.94 -2.91
C ILE A 26 3.94 2.02 -3.80
N ILE A 27 4.28 0.73 -3.81
CA ILE A 27 3.57 -0.27 -4.60
C ILE A 27 2.61 -1.04 -3.70
N SER A 28 1.33 -1.03 -4.05
CA SER A 28 0.33 -1.90 -3.44
C SER A 28 0.02 -3.05 -4.40
N HIS A 29 0.14 -4.28 -3.92
CA HIS A 29 0.09 -5.47 -4.77
C HIS A 29 -0.32 -6.70 -3.98
N ARG A 30 -0.72 -7.75 -4.70
CA ARG A 30 -0.98 -9.05 -4.12
C ARG A 30 0.27 -9.92 -4.19
N TRP A 31 0.65 -10.51 -3.06
CA TRP A 31 1.61 -11.63 -3.07
C TRP A 31 1.00 -12.85 -3.76
N MET A 32 1.59 -13.25 -4.89
CA MET A 32 1.11 -14.35 -5.71
C MET A 32 1.35 -15.72 -5.06
N ALA A 33 2.46 -15.87 -4.34
CA ALA A 33 2.76 -17.02 -3.49
C ALA A 33 3.43 -16.57 -2.17
N PRO A 34 3.40 -17.39 -1.10
CA PRO A 34 3.95 -17.00 0.22
C PRO A 34 5.45 -16.67 0.25
N SER A 35 6.24 -17.20 -0.68
CA SER A 35 7.68 -16.95 -0.77
C SER A 35 8.09 -16.19 -2.03
N GLU A 36 7.13 -15.91 -2.92
CA GLU A 36 7.39 -15.37 -4.24
C GLU A 36 6.23 -14.44 -4.63
N PRO A 37 6.36 -13.13 -4.38
CA PRO A 37 5.28 -12.19 -4.61
C PRO A 37 4.94 -12.01 -6.09
N ASP A 38 5.92 -12.21 -6.99
CA ASP A 38 5.82 -11.99 -8.44
C ASP A 38 6.55 -13.11 -9.21
N TYR A 39 5.99 -14.33 -9.19
CA TYR A 39 6.66 -15.53 -9.72
C TYR A 39 6.83 -15.53 -11.25
N ASP A 40 6.06 -14.73 -11.99
CA ASP A 40 6.12 -14.67 -13.45
C ASP A 40 6.65 -13.34 -13.98
N GLY A 41 7.02 -12.41 -13.09
CA GLY A 41 7.63 -11.12 -13.43
C GLY A 41 6.66 -10.06 -13.96
N ARG A 42 5.35 -10.33 -14.05
CA ARG A 42 4.42 -9.35 -14.65
C ARG A 42 4.19 -8.14 -13.76
N GLN A 43 4.28 -8.28 -12.44
CA GLN A 43 4.18 -7.13 -11.54
C GLN A 43 5.39 -6.21 -11.71
N MET A 44 6.58 -6.80 -11.76
CA MET A 44 7.82 -6.09 -12.07
C MET A 44 7.74 -5.35 -13.41
N ASP A 45 7.23 -6.00 -14.46
CA ASP A 45 7.11 -5.37 -15.78
C ASP A 45 6.12 -4.19 -15.77
N ALA A 46 5.01 -4.30 -15.03
CA ALA A 46 4.09 -3.19 -14.82
C ALA A 46 4.76 -2.01 -14.11
N ILE A 47 5.52 -2.28 -13.03
CA ILE A 47 6.29 -1.26 -12.31
C ILE A 47 7.31 -0.59 -13.24
N ARG A 48 8.07 -1.37 -14.02
CA ARG A 48 9.05 -0.83 -14.98
C ARG A 48 8.41 0.06 -16.04
N ASN A 49 7.25 -0.34 -16.58
CA ASN A 49 6.54 0.45 -17.57
C ASN A 49 6.05 1.78 -16.98
N TYR A 50 5.52 1.76 -15.76
CA TYR A 50 5.13 2.96 -15.04
C TYR A 50 6.34 3.89 -14.81
N LEU A 51 7.46 3.37 -14.30
CA LEU A 51 8.66 4.18 -14.04
C LEU A 51 9.31 4.76 -15.30
N ARG A 52 9.12 4.15 -16.47
CA ARG A 52 9.56 4.72 -17.75
C ARG A 52 8.79 6.00 -18.10
N ALA A 53 7.51 6.05 -17.76
CA ALA A 53 6.65 7.22 -17.95
C ALA A 53 6.81 8.26 -16.83
N HIS A 54 7.21 7.84 -15.63
CA HIS A 54 7.34 8.67 -14.43
C HIS A 54 8.79 8.83 -14.00
N ARG A 55 9.56 9.61 -14.77
CA ARG A 55 11.01 9.83 -14.54
C ARG A 55 11.31 10.67 -13.30
N GLU A 56 10.31 11.35 -12.75
CA GLU A 56 10.36 12.05 -11.48
C GLU A 56 10.47 11.11 -10.28
N VAL A 57 10.02 9.85 -10.41
CA VAL A 57 10.11 8.86 -9.33
C VAL A 57 11.57 8.42 -9.15
N ARG A 58 12.08 8.58 -7.94
CA ARG A 58 13.47 8.25 -7.56
C ARG A 58 13.56 7.13 -6.54
N TYR A 59 12.52 6.98 -5.72
CA TYR A 59 12.46 5.98 -4.67
C TYR A 59 11.19 5.15 -4.83
N VAL A 60 11.37 3.83 -4.85
CA VAL A 60 10.28 2.87 -4.92
C VAL A 60 10.30 2.04 -3.66
N TRP A 61 9.19 2.06 -2.92
CA TRP A 61 8.94 1.14 -1.85
C TRP A 61 8.15 -0.06 -2.38
N TYR A 62 8.75 -1.24 -2.27
CA TYR A 62 8.15 -2.53 -2.61
C TYR A 62 8.41 -3.46 -1.43
N ASP A 63 7.35 -3.96 -0.77
CA ASP A 63 7.44 -4.61 0.54
C ASP A 63 8.48 -5.73 0.61
N PHE A 64 8.58 -6.52 -0.45
CA PHE A 64 9.47 -7.66 -0.57
C PHE A 64 10.94 -7.26 -0.63
N TRP A 65 11.26 -6.10 -1.20
CA TRP A 65 12.64 -5.58 -1.25
C TRP A 65 12.99 -4.72 -0.04
N CYS A 66 12.01 -4.02 0.50
CA CYS A 66 12.24 -3.01 1.54
C CYS A 66 12.13 -3.54 2.97
N MET A 67 11.71 -4.80 3.14
CA MET A 67 11.59 -5.45 4.45
C MET A 67 12.23 -6.85 4.42
N PRO A 68 12.78 -7.34 5.55
CA PRO A 68 13.29 -8.70 5.64
C PRO A 68 12.20 -9.74 5.36
N GLN A 69 12.45 -10.62 4.40
CA GLN A 69 11.52 -11.69 3.97
C GLN A 69 12.10 -13.08 4.23
N GLY A 70 11.26 -14.11 4.11
CA GLY A 70 11.68 -15.51 4.20
C GLY A 70 11.83 -16.05 5.62
N LYS A 71 12.33 -17.29 5.69
CA LYS A 71 12.47 -18.05 6.94
C LYS A 71 13.76 -17.73 7.70
N ASP A 72 14.82 -17.34 6.98
CA ASP A 72 16.16 -17.14 7.54
C ASP A 72 16.36 -15.72 8.08
N ARG A 73 15.40 -15.24 8.89
CA ARG A 73 15.44 -13.91 9.51
C ARG A 73 16.13 -13.95 10.87
N SER A 74 17.08 -13.06 11.09
CA SER A 74 17.69 -12.86 12.41
C SER A 74 16.69 -12.27 13.41
N LEU A 75 17.03 -12.27 14.70
CA LEU A 75 16.21 -11.58 15.71
C LEU A 75 16.08 -10.09 15.42
N GLU A 76 17.15 -9.47 14.90
CA GLU A 76 17.15 -8.07 14.47
C GLU A 76 16.18 -7.85 13.30
N ASP A 77 16.18 -8.73 12.30
CA ASP A 77 15.25 -8.69 11.18
C ASP A 77 13.79 -8.80 11.63
N LEU A 78 13.51 -9.66 12.61
CA LEU A 78 12.16 -9.83 13.15
C LEU A 78 11.68 -8.58 13.88
N VAL A 79 12.55 -7.93 14.67
CA VAL A 79 12.26 -6.66 15.33
C VAL A 79 12.05 -5.56 14.28
N TYR A 80 12.97 -5.45 13.32
CA TYR A 80 12.90 -4.49 12.23
C TYR A 80 11.59 -4.64 11.43
N PHE A 81 11.26 -5.87 11.02
CA PHE A 81 10.04 -6.19 10.29
C PHE A 81 8.80 -5.77 11.08
N LYS A 82 8.74 -6.12 12.37
CA LYS A 82 7.58 -5.80 13.23
C LYS A 82 7.39 -4.28 13.38
N VAL A 83 8.49 -3.52 13.55
CA VAL A 83 8.43 -2.06 13.63
C VAL A 83 7.95 -1.47 12.30
N ARG A 84 8.50 -1.89 11.16
CA ARG A 84 8.07 -1.38 9.85
C ARG A 84 6.63 -1.73 9.52
N LEU A 85 6.22 -2.98 9.77
CA LEU A 85 4.85 -3.43 9.57
C LEU A 85 3.88 -2.59 10.39
N THR A 86 4.28 -2.16 11.59
CA THR A 86 3.46 -1.28 12.42
C THR A 86 3.13 -0.02 11.62
N TYR A 87 4.12 0.70 11.07
CA TYR A 87 3.96 2.02 10.42
C TYR A 87 3.72 2.02 8.90
N ILE A 88 3.53 0.85 8.28
CA ILE A 88 3.29 0.74 6.83
C ILE A 88 2.06 1.55 6.38
N ASN A 89 1.04 1.65 7.24
CA ASN A 89 -0.17 2.43 7.00
C ASN A 89 0.11 3.91 6.70
N VAL A 90 1.15 4.48 7.31
CA VAL A 90 1.57 5.87 7.10
C VAL A 90 2.06 6.07 5.67
N LEU A 91 2.77 5.09 5.11
CA LEU A 91 3.31 5.19 3.75
C LEU A 91 2.17 5.27 2.74
N TYR A 92 1.21 4.34 2.80
CA TYR A 92 0.06 4.35 1.92
C TYR A 92 -0.87 5.55 2.12
N ALA A 93 -0.97 6.07 3.34
CA ALA A 93 -1.75 7.28 3.62
C ALA A 93 -1.09 8.58 3.11
N THR A 94 0.22 8.61 2.85
CA THR A 94 0.94 9.88 2.61
C THR A 94 1.75 9.93 1.31
N MET A 95 2.09 8.79 0.72
CA MET A 95 2.87 8.71 -0.52
C MET A 95 2.00 8.46 -1.76
N ARG A 96 2.58 8.69 -2.94
CA ARG A 96 2.01 8.27 -4.21
C ARG A 96 1.99 6.74 -4.27
N THR A 97 0.81 6.16 -4.49
CA THR A 97 0.58 4.71 -4.52
C THR A 97 0.29 4.24 -5.93
N LEU A 98 1.06 3.27 -6.42
CA LEU A 98 0.71 2.50 -7.61
C LEU A 98 0.07 1.18 -7.18
N ILE A 99 -1.19 0.98 -7.53
CA ILE A 99 -1.91 -0.27 -7.31
C ILE A 99 -1.73 -1.18 -8.53
N LEU A 100 -1.18 -2.37 -8.30
CA LEU A 100 -1.09 -3.42 -9.30
C LEU A 100 -2.37 -4.26 -9.28
N LEU A 101 -3.35 -3.87 -10.09
CA LEU A 101 -4.71 -4.42 -10.03
C LEU A 101 -4.82 -5.73 -10.82
N ASP A 102 -4.89 -6.84 -10.09
CA ASP A 102 -5.29 -8.16 -10.59
C ASP A 102 -6.74 -8.54 -10.18
N LYS A 103 -7.25 -9.65 -10.68
CA LYS A 103 -8.64 -10.10 -10.40
C LYS A 103 -8.90 -10.47 -8.95
N SER A 104 -7.88 -10.92 -8.22
CA SER A 104 -7.93 -11.34 -6.82
C SER A 104 -7.48 -10.25 -5.86
N TYR A 105 -7.15 -9.06 -6.36
CA TYR A 105 -6.67 -7.95 -5.55
C TYR A 105 -7.68 -7.59 -4.45
N GLN A 106 -8.97 -7.53 -4.77
CA GLN A 106 -10.01 -7.16 -3.81
C GLN A 106 -10.44 -8.31 -2.88
N SER A 107 -9.81 -9.51 -2.92
CA SER A 107 -10.13 -10.58 -1.96
C SER A 107 -9.34 -10.49 -0.65
N ARG A 108 -8.22 -9.74 -0.64
CA ARG A 108 -7.28 -9.75 0.49
C ARG A 108 -7.36 -8.50 1.33
N PHE A 109 -7.09 -8.65 2.63
CA PHE A 109 -7.10 -7.56 3.59
C PHE A 109 -6.11 -6.45 3.22
N TRP A 110 -4.83 -6.81 3.02
CA TRP A 110 -3.77 -5.82 2.81
C TRP A 110 -4.00 -4.97 1.57
N THR A 111 -4.25 -5.59 0.43
CA THR A 111 -4.52 -4.88 -0.84
C THR A 111 -5.71 -3.93 -0.74
N GLN A 112 -6.79 -4.32 -0.06
CA GLN A 112 -7.96 -3.46 0.18
C GLN A 112 -7.67 -2.34 1.17
N TYR A 113 -6.97 -2.65 2.27
CA TYR A 113 -6.55 -1.68 3.28
C TYR A 113 -5.63 -0.60 2.70
N GLU A 114 -4.64 -1.02 1.92
CA GLU A 114 -3.69 -0.14 1.24
C GLU A 114 -4.37 0.72 0.18
N ALA A 115 -5.28 0.13 -0.61
CA ALA A 115 -6.09 0.88 -1.57
C ALA A 115 -6.93 1.97 -0.88
N TRP A 116 -7.64 1.62 0.20
CA TRP A 116 -8.43 2.59 0.96
C TRP A 116 -7.55 3.72 1.52
N LEU A 117 -6.43 3.40 2.17
CA LEU A 117 -5.49 4.39 2.70
C LEU A 117 -4.98 5.36 1.62
N SER A 118 -4.65 4.86 0.44
CA SER A 118 -4.17 5.68 -0.69
C SER A 118 -5.23 6.64 -1.25
N LEU A 119 -6.50 6.39 -0.92
CA LEU A 119 -7.65 7.21 -1.27
C LEU A 119 -8.07 8.18 -0.15
N GLN A 120 -7.37 8.17 0.98
CA GLN A 120 -7.59 9.12 2.06
C GLN A 120 -6.63 10.30 1.98
N LEU A 121 -7.00 11.37 2.67
CA LEU A 121 -6.11 12.45 3.08
C LEU A 121 -6.01 12.46 4.59
N VAL A 122 -4.79 12.67 5.08
CA VAL A 122 -4.56 12.92 6.50
C VAL A 122 -4.80 14.39 6.80
N THR A 123 -5.63 14.69 7.79
CA THR A 123 -5.91 16.02 8.31
C THR A 123 -5.68 16.05 9.82
N PRO A 124 -5.65 17.24 10.46
CA PRO A 124 -5.54 17.33 11.91
C PRO A 124 -6.68 16.64 12.68
N GLU A 125 -7.81 16.36 12.04
CA GLU A 125 -8.98 15.70 12.64
C GLU A 125 -9.03 14.20 12.37
N GLY A 126 -8.11 13.66 11.57
CA GLY A 126 -8.11 12.25 11.17
C GLY A 126 -7.96 12.02 9.67
N LEU A 127 -8.44 10.86 9.22
CA LEU A 127 -8.52 10.52 7.81
C LEU A 127 -9.86 10.98 7.24
N ARG A 128 -9.83 11.57 6.03
CA ARG A 128 -11.02 11.80 5.21
C ARG A 128 -10.81 11.33 3.78
N SER A 129 -11.90 11.05 3.08
CA SER A 129 -11.87 10.75 1.65
C SER A 129 -11.22 11.86 0.85
N ALA A 130 -10.29 11.49 -0.04
CA ALA A 130 -9.65 12.43 -0.97
C ALA A 130 -10.57 12.68 -2.17
N SER A 131 -10.75 13.96 -2.54
CA SER A 131 -11.38 14.30 -3.80
C SER A 131 -10.56 13.78 -4.99
N LYS A 132 -11.16 13.67 -6.18
CA LYS A 132 -10.47 13.12 -7.36
C LYS A 132 -9.12 13.81 -7.66
N VAL A 133 -9.01 15.12 -7.41
CA VAL A 133 -7.79 15.91 -7.65
C VAL A 133 -6.74 15.77 -6.54
N GLU A 134 -7.14 15.30 -5.36
CA GLU A 134 -6.28 15.09 -4.20
C GLU A 134 -5.73 13.67 -4.10
N ARG A 135 -6.30 12.73 -4.89
CA ARG A 135 -5.91 11.32 -4.87
C ARG A 135 -4.47 11.16 -5.33
N ARG A 136 -3.73 10.34 -4.59
CA ARG A 136 -2.34 9.97 -4.87
C ARG A 136 -2.22 8.54 -5.39
N CYS A 137 -3.34 7.96 -5.83
CA CYS A 137 -3.45 6.57 -6.23
C CYS A 137 -3.58 6.47 -7.75
N GLU A 138 -2.77 5.63 -8.36
CA GLU A 138 -2.85 5.25 -9.78
C GLU A 138 -2.94 3.73 -9.93
N LEU A 139 -3.49 3.28 -11.06
CA LEU A 139 -3.69 1.86 -11.33
C LEU A 139 -2.79 1.39 -12.46
N ALA A 140 -2.07 0.30 -12.25
CA ALA A 140 -1.54 -0.53 -13.32
C ALA A 140 -2.41 -1.80 -13.43
N LEU A 141 -3.13 -1.91 -14.53
CA LEU A 141 -4.00 -3.05 -14.83
C LEU A 141 -3.14 -4.23 -15.30
N ILE A 142 -3.20 -5.36 -14.59
CA ILE A 142 -2.41 -6.56 -14.88
C ILE A 142 -3.29 -7.81 -14.99
N TYR A 143 -2.77 -8.88 -15.59
CA TYR A 143 -3.49 -10.16 -15.76
C TYR A 143 -4.87 -10.06 -16.44
N GLY A 144 -5.00 -9.13 -17.38
CA GLY A 144 -6.24 -8.94 -18.15
C GLY A 144 -7.38 -8.31 -17.35
N THR A 145 -7.07 -7.57 -16.28
CA THR A 145 -8.02 -6.61 -15.70
C THR A 145 -8.24 -5.45 -16.68
N ASN A 146 -9.32 -4.70 -16.46
CA ASN A 146 -9.74 -3.60 -17.32
C ASN A 146 -10.19 -2.40 -16.48
N GLU A 147 -10.46 -1.28 -17.14
CA GLU A 147 -10.84 -0.02 -16.50
C GLU A 147 -12.08 -0.17 -15.61
N LYS A 148 -13.09 -0.97 -16.01
CA LYS A 148 -14.29 -1.21 -15.19
C LYS A 148 -13.96 -1.85 -13.85
N MET A 149 -12.94 -2.69 -13.78
CA MET A 149 -12.47 -3.26 -12.51
C MET A 149 -11.80 -2.21 -11.64
N GLY A 150 -11.08 -1.27 -12.25
CA GLY A 150 -10.52 -0.10 -11.56
C GLY A 150 -11.60 0.85 -11.04
N GLU A 151 -12.61 1.14 -11.87
CA GLU A 151 -13.80 1.90 -11.47
C GLU A 151 -14.51 1.26 -10.28
N ALA A 152 -14.68 -0.07 -10.30
CA ALA A 152 -15.26 -0.81 -9.19
C ALA A 152 -14.43 -0.67 -7.90
N LEU A 153 -13.10 -0.74 -7.97
CA LEU A 153 -12.23 -0.51 -6.82
C LEU A 153 -12.45 0.88 -6.21
N PHE A 154 -12.50 1.93 -7.05
CA PHE A 154 -12.76 3.29 -6.57
C PHE A 154 -14.18 3.45 -6.04
N ALA A 155 -15.19 2.84 -6.68
CA ALA A 155 -16.57 2.88 -6.20
C ALA A 155 -16.71 2.23 -4.82
N THR A 156 -15.95 1.16 -4.56
CA THR A 156 -15.92 0.50 -3.25
C THR A 156 -15.29 1.39 -2.18
N TRP A 157 -14.13 2.02 -2.45
CA TRP A 157 -13.29 2.58 -1.39
C TRP A 157 -13.22 4.10 -1.32
N ALA A 158 -13.43 4.82 -2.41
CA ALA A 158 -12.97 6.20 -2.51
C ALA A 158 -13.79 7.19 -1.67
N GLU A 159 -15.00 6.82 -1.26
CA GLU A 159 -15.85 7.65 -0.39
C GLU A 159 -16.05 7.04 0.99
N LYS A 160 -15.43 5.89 1.29
CA LYS A 160 -15.62 5.19 2.55
C LYS A 160 -14.96 5.91 3.72
N THR A 161 -15.73 6.16 4.78
CA THR A 161 -15.17 6.65 6.04
C THR A 161 -14.28 5.58 6.69
N LEU A 162 -13.55 5.98 7.73
CA LEU A 162 -12.76 5.06 8.54
C LEU A 162 -13.62 3.96 9.15
N GLU A 163 -14.80 4.30 9.66
CA GLU A 163 -15.72 3.37 10.30
C GLU A 163 -16.28 2.36 9.28
N GLU A 164 -16.74 2.84 8.12
CA GLU A 164 -17.22 1.96 7.05
C GLU A 164 -16.11 1.03 6.52
N ALA A 165 -14.89 1.56 6.36
CA ALA A 165 -13.76 0.76 5.93
C ALA A 165 -13.39 -0.30 6.97
N GLN A 166 -13.42 0.04 8.27
CA GLN A 166 -13.21 -0.94 9.34
C GLN A 166 -14.28 -2.04 9.32
N GLU A 167 -15.55 -1.70 9.09
CA GLU A 167 -16.63 -2.66 9.00
C GLU A 167 -16.44 -3.63 7.82
N ILE A 168 -16.20 -3.11 6.62
CA ILE A 168 -15.98 -3.92 5.41
C ILE A 168 -14.73 -4.79 5.57
N LEU A 169 -13.61 -4.19 5.97
CA LEU A 169 -12.34 -4.92 6.11
C LEU A 169 -12.43 -6.00 7.17
N SER A 170 -13.30 -5.87 8.19
CA SER A 170 -13.47 -6.86 9.25
C SER A 170 -14.26 -8.11 8.83
N GLN A 171 -14.91 -8.09 7.66
CA GLN A 171 -15.73 -9.19 7.18
C GLN A 171 -14.95 -10.50 6.98
N PRO A 172 -15.62 -11.68 7.11
CA PRO A 172 -14.96 -12.98 7.09
C PRO A 172 -14.45 -13.42 5.70
N ASP A 173 -15.03 -12.88 4.62
CA ASP A 173 -14.62 -13.11 3.24
C ASP A 173 -13.37 -12.32 2.83
N VAL A 174 -12.93 -11.35 3.65
CA VAL A 174 -11.68 -10.63 3.47
C VAL A 174 -10.51 -11.48 3.98
N GLU A 175 -9.80 -12.11 3.04
CA GLU A 175 -8.70 -13.03 3.29
C GLU A 175 -7.50 -12.35 3.97
N VAL A 176 -6.92 -13.01 4.97
CA VAL A 176 -5.66 -12.56 5.58
C VAL A 176 -4.82 -13.74 6.03
N THR A 177 -3.50 -13.61 5.91
CA THR A 177 -2.52 -14.60 6.40
C THR A 177 -2.36 -14.56 7.92
N SER A 178 -2.69 -13.43 8.54
CA SER A 178 -2.58 -13.18 9.99
C SER A 178 -3.76 -12.34 10.49
N GLN A 179 -4.69 -13.01 11.20
CA GLN A 179 -5.83 -12.34 11.85
C GLN A 179 -5.39 -11.32 12.92
N ASN A 180 -4.23 -11.55 13.53
CA ASN A 180 -3.68 -10.63 14.51
C ASN A 180 -3.22 -9.32 13.85
N ASP A 181 -2.57 -9.39 12.68
CA ASP A 181 -2.10 -8.20 11.98
C ASP A 181 -3.28 -7.38 11.46
N LYS A 182 -4.31 -8.05 10.91
CA LYS A 182 -5.60 -7.43 10.56
C LYS A 182 -6.16 -6.59 11.72
N LYS A 183 -6.32 -7.20 12.90
CA LYS A 183 -6.84 -6.50 14.10
C LYS A 183 -5.94 -5.35 14.55
N LYS A 184 -4.61 -5.50 14.49
CA LYS A 184 -3.67 -4.45 14.88
C LYS A 184 -3.74 -3.26 13.93
N GLN A 185 -3.69 -3.48 12.62
CA GLN A 185 -3.73 -2.42 11.62
C GLN A 185 -5.04 -1.64 11.64
N LEU A 186 -6.16 -2.34 11.81
CA LEU A 186 -7.46 -1.67 11.95
C LEU A 186 -7.51 -0.78 13.19
N LYS A 187 -6.94 -1.22 14.32
CA LYS A 187 -6.82 -0.39 15.53
C LYS A 187 -5.93 0.83 15.31
N ARG A 188 -4.84 0.70 14.54
CA ARG A 188 -3.92 1.82 14.28
C ARG A 188 -4.53 2.95 13.46
N LEU A 189 -5.63 2.73 12.76
CA LEU A 189 -6.31 3.81 12.04
C LEU A 189 -6.73 4.96 12.95
N VAL A 190 -6.96 4.70 14.24
CA VAL A 190 -7.29 5.75 15.21
C VAL A 190 -6.11 6.67 15.53
N GLU A 191 -4.88 6.25 15.24
CA GLU A 191 -3.66 7.04 15.48
C GLU A 191 -3.45 8.16 14.45
N PHE A 192 -4.30 8.23 13.42
CA PHE A 192 -4.35 9.38 12.53
C PHE A 192 -5.16 10.55 13.11
N LYS A 193 -5.85 10.36 14.24
CA LYS A 193 -6.55 11.42 14.99
C LYS A 193 -5.62 12.16 15.94
#